data_AF-A0A947AQI6-F1
#
_entry.id   AF-A0A947AQI6-F1
#
_cell.length_a   1.000
_cell.length_b   1.000
_cell.length_c   1.000
_cell.angle_alpha   90.00
_cell.angle_beta   90.00
_cell.angle_gamma   90.00
#
_symmetry.space_group_name_H-M   'P 1'
#
loop_
_entity.id
_entity.type
_entity.pdbx_description
1 polymer ?
#
loop_
_entity_poly.entity_id
_entity_poly.type
_entity_poly.pdbx_seq_one_letter_code
_entity_poly.pdbx_strand_id
1 'polypeptide(L)'
;MSESSAKSSPSVYFPATSEAIQKNIIHHLMSFQGRDPERSGATDIYMALAYTLRDIMVEKWIKTQKTFYAKEKKRVYYLSLEFLIGRSLGNSVTNLGLYDQVKEAVEGIGYSMEEIREQEEDAALGNGGLGRLAACFMDSIATLKIPAYGYGIRYEYGLFYQQLINGYQVESPDSWQR
;
A
#
# COMPACT_ATOMS: atom_id res chain seq x y z
N MET A 1 -0.86 33.36 -31.72
CA MET A 1 -2.02 33.05 -30.85
C MET A 1 -2.41 31.60 -31.03
N SER A 2 -2.02 30.75 -30.08
CA SER A 2 -2.79 29.57 -29.69
C SER A 2 -2.22 29.14 -28.34
N GLU A 3 -2.74 29.72 -27.27
CA GLU A 3 -2.52 29.22 -25.93
C GLU A 3 -3.05 27.79 -25.88
N SER A 4 -2.13 26.84 -25.78
CA SER A 4 -2.45 25.45 -25.46
C SER A 4 -3.06 25.44 -24.07
N SER A 5 -4.39 25.51 -24.01
CA SER A 5 -5.21 25.20 -22.83
C SER A 5 -4.69 23.89 -22.21
N ALA A 6 -3.97 24.02 -21.09
CA ALA A 6 -3.58 22.88 -20.29
C ALA A 6 -4.86 22.28 -19.71
N LYS A 7 -5.40 21.26 -20.38
CA LYS A 7 -6.56 20.50 -19.89
C LYS A 7 -6.26 20.07 -18.45
N SER A 8 -7.07 20.56 -17.50
CA SER A 8 -6.97 20.13 -16.11
C SER A 8 -7.15 18.62 -16.10
N SER A 9 -6.19 17.92 -15.48
CA SER A 9 -6.35 16.47 -15.29
C SER A 9 -7.57 16.25 -14.41
N PRO A 10 -8.46 15.28 -14.73
CA PRO A 10 -9.52 14.92 -13.80
C PRO A 10 -8.88 14.58 -12.45
N SER A 11 -9.23 15.35 -11.43
CA SER A 11 -8.84 15.11 -10.04
C SER A 11 -9.97 14.33 -9.40
N VAL A 12 -9.68 13.12 -8.96
CA VAL A 12 -10.59 12.38 -8.09
C VAL A 12 -10.34 12.95 -6.71
N TYR A 13 -11.03 14.04 -6.37
CA TYR A 13 -10.87 14.66 -5.06
C TYR A 13 -11.42 13.70 -4.00
N PHE A 14 -10.52 13.12 -3.20
CA PHE A 14 -10.86 12.41 -1.98
C PHE A 14 -10.66 13.34 -0.80
N PRO A 15 -11.74 13.83 -0.16
CA PRO A 15 -11.60 14.56 1.09
C PRO A 15 -10.91 13.64 2.10
N ALA A 16 -9.83 14.12 2.70
CA ALA A 16 -9.03 13.36 3.65
C ALA A 16 -9.58 13.46 5.09
N THR A 17 -10.88 13.72 5.25
CA THR A 17 -11.55 13.74 6.55
C THR A 17 -11.90 12.33 6.99
N SER A 18 -11.99 12.10 8.30
CA SER A 18 -12.38 10.81 8.87
C SER A 18 -13.72 10.33 8.33
N GLU A 19 -14.73 11.19 8.28
CA GLU A 19 -16.05 10.88 7.70
C GLU A 19 -15.98 10.44 6.22
N ALA A 20 -15.17 11.13 5.41
CA ALA A 20 -15.03 10.80 4.00
C ALA A 20 -14.27 9.48 3.80
N ILE A 21 -13.22 9.23 4.60
CA ILE A 21 -12.50 7.96 4.61
C ILE A 21 -13.45 6.82 5.01
N GLN A 22 -14.21 6.99 6.09
CA GLN A 22 -15.20 6.02 6.54
C GLN A 22 -16.21 5.67 5.43
N LYS A 23 -16.75 6.70 4.76
CA LYS A 23 -17.67 6.50 3.63
C LYS A 23 -17.02 5.74 2.48
N ASN A 24 -15.75 6.00 2.17
CA ASN A 24 -15.03 5.29 1.12
C ASN A 24 -14.72 3.83 1.50
N ILE A 25 -14.42 3.55 2.77
CA ILE A 25 -14.29 2.18 3.27
C ILE A 25 -15.61 1.43 3.03
N ILE A 26 -16.74 1.98 3.47
CA ILE A 26 -18.07 1.37 3.28
C ILE A 26 -18.38 1.22 1.79
N HIS A 27 -18.05 2.22 0.98
CA HIS A 27 -18.23 2.15 -0.47
C HIS A 27 -17.46 0.96 -1.07
N HIS A 28 -16.16 0.83 -0.79
CA HIS A 28 -15.32 -0.26 -1.31
C HIS A 28 -15.75 -1.64 -0.79
N LEU A 29 -16.19 -1.71 0.46
CA LEU A 29 -16.76 -2.91 1.04
C LEU A 29 -18.00 -3.39 0.28
N MET A 30 -18.93 -2.48 -0.03
CA MET A 30 -20.16 -2.82 -0.73
C MET A 30 -19.97 -3.00 -2.25
N SER A 31 -19.21 -2.13 -2.91
CA SER A 31 -19.14 -2.08 -4.38
C SER A 31 -18.04 -2.98 -4.97
N PHE A 32 -16.87 -3.06 -4.32
CA PHE A 32 -15.76 -3.89 -4.81
C PHE A 32 -15.77 -5.29 -4.20
N GLN A 33 -16.13 -5.42 -2.92
CA GLN A 33 -16.14 -6.72 -2.24
C GLN A 33 -17.52 -7.38 -2.19
N GLY A 34 -18.60 -6.63 -2.42
CA GLY A 34 -19.97 -7.18 -2.36
C GLY A 34 -20.38 -7.63 -0.95
N ARG A 35 -19.81 -7.02 0.09
CA ARG A 35 -20.04 -7.38 1.49
C ARG A 35 -21.04 -6.44 2.16
N ASP A 36 -21.83 -7.01 3.07
CA ASP A 36 -22.73 -6.25 3.95
C ASP A 36 -21.93 -5.68 5.13
N PRO A 37 -21.91 -4.35 5.34
CA PRO A 37 -21.21 -3.73 6.46
C PRO A 37 -21.59 -4.32 7.83
N GLU A 38 -22.84 -4.76 8.03
CA GLU A 38 -23.29 -5.32 9.32
C GLU A 38 -22.74 -6.73 9.59
N ARG A 39 -22.23 -7.42 8.56
CA ARG A 39 -21.75 -8.81 8.63
C ARG A 39 -20.28 -8.96 8.27
N SER A 40 -19.57 -7.85 8.07
CA SER A 40 -18.19 -7.85 7.64
C SER A 40 -17.24 -8.15 8.80
N GLY A 41 -16.11 -8.80 8.51
CA GLY A 41 -15.04 -9.03 9.48
C GLY A 41 -13.92 -7.99 9.37
N ALA A 42 -12.97 -8.02 10.30
CA ALA A 42 -11.79 -7.16 10.27
C ALA A 42 -11.02 -7.28 8.95
N THR A 43 -10.93 -8.49 8.37
CA THR A 43 -10.26 -8.73 7.08
C THR A 43 -10.96 -7.99 5.92
N ASP A 44 -12.29 -7.99 5.86
CA ASP A 44 -13.04 -7.29 4.81
C ASP A 44 -12.84 -5.76 4.95
N ILE A 45 -12.83 -5.25 6.19
CA ILE A 45 -12.57 -3.83 6.48
C ILE A 45 -11.13 -3.44 6.13
N TYR A 46 -10.16 -4.27 6.47
CA TYR A 46 -8.75 -4.10 6.06
C TYR A 46 -8.65 -3.93 4.55
N MET A 47 -9.24 -4.85 3.78
CA MET A 47 -9.19 -4.82 2.33
C MET A 47 -9.88 -3.56 1.76
N ALA A 48 -11.01 -3.15 2.36
CA ALA A 48 -11.72 -1.93 1.96
C ALA A 48 -10.90 -0.66 2.24
N LEU A 49 -10.21 -0.62 3.38
CA LEU A 49 -9.28 0.45 3.72
C LEU A 49 -8.08 0.49 2.77
N ALA A 50 -7.53 -0.68 2.40
CA ALA A 50 -6.44 -0.78 1.44
C ALA A 50 -6.85 -0.20 0.06
N TYR A 51 -8.06 -0.48 -0.42
CA TYR A 51 -8.59 0.15 -1.63
C TYR A 51 -8.78 1.66 -1.48
N THR A 52 -9.31 2.12 -0.35
CA THR A 52 -9.48 3.55 -0.06
C THR A 52 -8.14 4.30 -0.13
N LEU A 53 -7.08 3.76 0.49
CA LEU A 53 -5.75 4.36 0.46
C LEU A 53 -5.10 4.28 -0.93
N ARG A 54 -5.31 3.17 -1.64
CA ARG A 54 -4.84 3.00 -3.02
C ARG A 54 -5.38 4.10 -3.92
N ASP A 55 -6.66 4.45 -3.81
CA ASP A 55 -7.26 5.50 -4.64
C ASP A 55 -6.56 6.86 -4.43
N ILE A 56 -6.28 7.21 -3.17
CA ILE A 56 -5.53 8.42 -2.80
C ILE A 56 -4.10 8.38 -3.38
N MET A 57 -3.43 7.22 -3.30
CA MET A 57 -2.07 7.06 -3.80
C MET A 57 -2.00 7.09 -5.33
N VAL A 58 -2.98 6.55 -6.04
CA VAL A 58 -3.01 6.51 -7.52
C VAL A 58 -3.03 7.92 -8.11
N GLU A 59 -3.81 8.85 -7.54
CA GLU A 59 -3.81 10.24 -8.01
C GLU A 59 -2.42 10.88 -7.88
N LYS A 60 -1.77 10.72 -6.72
CA LYS A 60 -0.42 11.22 -6.44
C LYS A 60 0.62 10.57 -7.37
N TRP A 61 0.49 9.27 -7.62
CA TRP A 61 1.37 8.52 -8.51
C TRP A 61 1.29 9.00 -9.96
N ILE A 62 0.07 9.16 -10.50
CA ILE A 62 -0.16 9.69 -11.85
C ILE A 62 0.45 11.09 -12.00
N LYS A 63 0.23 11.97 -11.03
CA LYS A 63 0.81 13.33 -11.03
C LYS A 63 2.34 13.31 -11.03
N THR A 64 2.93 12.41 -10.25
CA THR A 64 4.38 12.23 -10.15
C THR A 64 4.97 11.77 -11.48
N GLN A 65 4.39 10.73 -12.09
CA GLN A 65 4.84 10.21 -13.38
C GLN A 65 4.77 11.28 -14.48
N LYS A 66 3.65 12.00 -14.59
CA LYS A 66 3.52 13.12 -15.55
C LYS A 66 4.65 14.15 -15.38
N THR A 67 4.97 14.49 -14.13
CA THR A 67 6.05 15.45 -13.82
C THR A 67 7.43 14.92 -14.21
N PHE A 68 7.69 13.62 -14.01
CA PHE A 68 8.96 13.00 -14.38
C PHE A 68 9.13 12.90 -15.91
N TYR A 69 8.06 12.57 -16.65
CA TYR A 69 8.09 12.57 -18.11
C TYR A 69 8.29 13.98 -18.69
N ALA A 70 7.56 14.98 -18.20
CA ALA A 70 7.63 16.35 -18.71
C ALA A 70 8.99 17.03 -18.49
N LYS A 71 9.77 16.60 -17.49
CA LYS A 71 11.04 17.23 -17.11
C LYS A 71 12.28 16.50 -17.64
N GLU A 72 12.13 15.41 -18.40
CA GLU A 72 13.22 14.60 -19.00
C GLU A 72 14.41 14.33 -18.06
N LYS A 73 14.13 14.17 -16.76
CA LYS A 73 15.18 13.99 -15.77
C LYS A 73 15.85 12.62 -15.90
N LYS A 74 17.15 12.54 -15.58
CA LYS A 74 17.85 11.27 -15.38
C LYS A 74 17.09 10.43 -14.36
N ARG A 75 16.90 9.15 -14.66
CA ARG A 75 16.20 8.18 -13.83
C ARG A 75 17.18 7.20 -13.19
N VAL A 76 16.91 6.81 -11.96
CA VAL A 76 17.65 5.75 -11.27
C VAL A 76 16.86 4.45 -11.33
N TYR A 77 17.53 3.35 -11.62
CA TYR A 77 16.93 2.02 -11.64
C TYR A 77 17.65 1.14 -10.63
N TYR A 78 16.94 0.77 -9.57
CA TYR A 78 17.46 -0.11 -8.54
C TYR A 78 16.98 -1.54 -8.82
N LEU A 79 17.88 -2.38 -9.29
CA LEU A 79 17.60 -3.78 -9.61
C LEU A 79 17.99 -4.64 -8.42
N SER A 80 17.04 -5.42 -7.91
CA SER A 80 17.27 -6.36 -6.82
C SER A 80 16.40 -7.60 -7.01
N LEU A 81 16.93 -8.76 -6.63
CA LEU A 81 16.15 -9.99 -6.53
C LEU A 81 15.30 -10.03 -5.25
N GLU A 82 15.57 -9.17 -4.28
CA GLU A 82 14.85 -9.13 -3.01
C GLU A 82 14.36 -7.71 -2.67
N PHE A 83 13.13 -7.64 -2.17
CA PHE A 83 12.51 -6.45 -1.58
C PHE A 83 11.67 -6.86 -0.37
N LEU A 84 12.23 -6.73 0.83
CA LEU A 84 11.51 -7.05 2.07
C LEU A 84 10.68 -5.83 2.53
N ILE A 85 9.57 -5.59 1.81
CA ILE A 85 8.66 -4.46 2.05
C ILE A 85 7.99 -4.56 3.43
N GLY A 86 7.55 -5.77 3.78
CA GLY A 86 6.69 -6.03 4.94
C GLY A 86 5.27 -5.48 4.75
N ARG A 87 4.56 -5.30 5.85
CA ARG A 87 3.21 -4.70 5.89
C ARG A 87 3.23 -3.24 5.41
N SER A 88 2.39 -2.90 4.43
CA SER A 88 2.37 -1.61 3.73
C SER A 88 1.31 -0.64 4.27
N LEU A 89 0.24 -1.11 4.90
CA LEU A 89 -0.87 -0.27 5.36
C LEU A 89 -0.39 0.83 6.31
N GLY A 90 0.28 0.44 7.40
CA GLY A 90 0.76 1.37 8.42
C GLY A 90 1.70 2.42 7.83
N ASN A 91 2.66 1.99 7.01
CA ASN A 91 3.59 2.90 6.37
C ASN A 91 2.88 3.88 5.41
N SER A 92 1.92 3.39 4.62
CA SER A 92 1.16 4.21 3.68
C SER A 92 0.36 5.29 4.40
N VAL A 93 -0.35 4.92 5.47
CA VAL A 93 -1.13 5.87 6.28
C VAL A 93 -0.24 6.94 6.90
N THR A 94 0.91 6.56 7.45
CA THR A 94 1.89 7.49 8.02
C THR A 94 2.47 8.43 6.97
N ASN A 95 2.94 7.91 5.83
CA ASN A 95 3.55 8.69 4.75
C ASN A 95 2.55 9.62 4.03
N LEU A 96 1.26 9.30 4.09
CA LEU A 96 0.19 10.20 3.62
C LEU A 96 -0.17 11.29 4.64
N GLY A 97 0.26 11.16 5.90
CA GLY A 97 -0.11 12.05 6.99
C GLY A 97 -1.57 11.92 7.42
N LEU A 98 -2.14 10.72 7.28
CA LEU A 98 -3.56 10.44 7.49
C LEU A 98 -3.86 9.55 8.70
N TYR A 99 -2.89 9.35 9.59
CA TYR A 99 -3.01 8.38 10.68
C TYR A 99 -4.21 8.64 11.58
N ASP A 100 -4.36 9.87 12.06
CA ASP A 100 -5.44 10.20 13.00
C ASP A 100 -6.81 10.09 12.34
N GLN A 101 -6.94 10.54 11.09
CA GLN A 101 -8.20 10.49 10.34
C GLN A 101 -8.60 9.06 9.97
N VAL A 102 -7.64 8.21 9.60
CA VAL A 102 -7.89 6.78 9.34
C VAL A 102 -8.26 6.07 10.62
N LYS A 103 -7.55 6.34 11.72
CA LYS A 103 -7.86 5.76 13.03
C LYS A 103 -9.28 6.10 13.45
N GLU A 104 -9.66 7.37 13.41
CA GLU A 104 -11.02 7.83 13.75
C GLU A 104 -12.08 7.18 12.84
N ALA A 105 -11.82 7.08 11.54
CA ALA A 105 -12.73 6.45 10.59
C ALA A 105 -12.96 4.95 10.88
N VAL A 106 -11.89 4.22 11.23
CA VAL A 106 -11.94 2.80 11.57
C VAL A 106 -12.62 2.58 12.92
N GLU A 107 -12.35 3.43 13.92
CA GLU A 107 -13.03 3.40 15.21
C GLU A 107 -14.52 3.72 15.07
N GLY A 108 -14.88 4.64 14.16
CA GLY A 108 -16.27 4.99 13.84
C GLY A 108 -17.09 3.87 13.20
N ILE A 109 -16.46 2.80 12.69
CA ILE A 109 -17.13 1.58 12.19
C ILE A 109 -17.02 0.40 13.16
N GLY A 110 -16.47 0.62 14.36
CA GLY A 110 -16.45 -0.38 15.43
C GLY A 110 -15.23 -1.30 15.45
N TYR A 111 -14.15 -0.98 14.73
CA TYR A 111 -12.90 -1.73 14.75
C TYR A 111 -11.75 -0.90 15.34
N SER A 112 -10.69 -1.55 15.80
CA SER A 112 -9.48 -0.85 16.20
C SER A 112 -8.45 -0.80 15.08
N MET A 113 -7.64 0.25 14.99
CA MET A 113 -6.57 0.33 14.00
C MET A 113 -5.56 -0.82 14.14
N GLU A 114 -5.31 -1.30 15.35
CA GLU A 114 -4.40 -2.43 15.60
C GLU A 114 -4.96 -3.73 15.02
N GLU A 115 -6.23 -4.01 15.28
CA GLU A 115 -6.93 -5.18 14.73
C GLU A 115 -6.87 -5.22 13.20
N ILE A 116 -7.06 -4.06 12.55
CA ILE A 116 -6.98 -3.92 11.09
C ILE A 116 -5.55 -4.14 10.58
N ARG A 117 -4.53 -3.66 11.30
CA ARG A 117 -3.12 -3.83 10.91
C ARG A 117 -2.64 -5.27 11.02
N GLU A 118 -3.20 -6.05 11.93
CA GLU A 118 -2.89 -7.48 12.07
C GLU A 118 -3.53 -8.34 10.98
N GLN A 119 -4.47 -7.82 10.19
CA GLN A 119 -5.02 -8.54 9.03
C GLN A 119 -4.10 -8.51 7.80
N GLU A 120 -3.07 -7.65 7.79
CA GLU A 120 -2.16 -7.54 6.66
C GLU A 120 -1.07 -8.62 6.73
N GLU A 121 -1.04 -9.47 5.72
CA GLU A 121 0.05 -10.44 5.52
C GLU A 121 1.33 -9.74 5.06
N ASP A 122 2.48 -10.25 5.50
CA ASP A 122 3.79 -9.76 5.09
C ASP A 122 4.11 -10.19 3.66
N ALA A 123 4.64 -9.26 2.85
CA ALA A 123 5.02 -9.57 1.48
C ALA A 123 6.27 -10.47 1.44
N ALA A 124 6.12 -11.72 1.00
CA ALA A 124 7.18 -12.71 0.90
C ALA A 124 8.09 -12.46 -0.33
N LEU A 125 8.77 -11.32 -0.35
CA LEU A 125 9.56 -10.82 -1.48
C LEU A 125 11.05 -10.62 -1.17
N GLY A 126 11.50 -11.01 0.02
CA GLY A 126 12.90 -10.96 0.44
C GLY A 126 13.10 -11.71 1.75
N ASN A 127 14.36 -11.87 2.18
CA ASN A 127 14.68 -12.80 3.28
C ASN A 127 15.39 -12.13 4.45
N GLY A 128 16.20 -11.10 4.17
CA GLY A 128 17.05 -10.50 5.19
C GLY A 128 17.51 -9.10 4.85
N GLY A 129 18.72 -8.77 5.29
CA GLY A 129 19.27 -7.41 5.23
C GLY A 129 19.33 -6.82 3.81
N LEU A 130 19.60 -7.64 2.79
CA LEU A 130 19.65 -7.18 1.40
C LEU A 130 18.27 -6.70 0.93
N GLY A 131 17.24 -7.54 1.09
CA GLY A 131 15.87 -7.18 0.76
C GLY A 131 15.37 -6.00 1.59
N ARG A 132 15.74 -5.91 2.87
CA ARG A 132 15.31 -4.78 3.72
C ARG A 132 15.99 -3.47 3.34
N LEU A 133 17.28 -3.52 2.98
CA LEU A 133 18.01 -2.37 2.46
C LEU A 133 17.35 -1.83 1.19
N ALA A 134 17.00 -2.72 0.26
CA ALA A 134 16.31 -2.37 -0.98
C ALA A 134 14.96 -1.66 -0.70
N ALA A 135 14.18 -2.19 0.24
CA ALA A 135 12.92 -1.58 0.67
C ALA A 135 13.12 -0.18 1.27
N CYS A 136 14.05 -0.03 2.23
CA CYS A 136 14.36 1.26 2.85
C CYS A 136 14.88 2.29 1.84
N PHE A 137 15.63 1.85 0.82
CA PHE A 137 16.06 2.72 -0.27
C PHE A 137 14.89 3.25 -1.09
N MET A 138 13.88 2.43 -1.39
CA MET A 138 12.71 2.89 -2.15
C MET A 138 11.94 3.97 -1.38
N ASP A 139 11.76 3.78 -0.07
CA ASP A 139 11.11 4.78 0.81
C ASP A 139 11.92 6.10 0.87
N SER A 140 13.25 6.00 1.04
CA SER A 140 14.14 7.17 1.08
C SER A 140 14.15 7.94 -0.26
N ILE A 141 14.17 7.21 -1.38
CA ILE A 141 14.11 7.79 -2.74
C ILE A 141 12.82 8.57 -2.93
N ALA A 142 11.68 8.01 -2.51
CA ALA A 142 10.38 8.67 -2.60
C ALA A 142 10.35 9.95 -1.75
N THR A 143 10.84 9.87 -0.51
CA THR A 143 10.95 10.99 0.42
C THR A 143 11.81 12.13 -0.13
N LEU A 144 12.96 11.81 -0.72
CA LEU A 144 13.87 12.77 -1.35
C LEU A 144 13.41 13.22 -2.74
N LYS A 145 12.27 12.73 -3.23
CA LYS A 145 11.68 13.07 -4.54
C LYS A 145 12.64 12.76 -5.70
N ILE A 146 13.42 11.71 -5.56
CA ILE A 146 14.36 11.24 -6.60
C ILE A 146 13.55 10.43 -7.62
N PRO A 147 13.64 10.73 -8.93
CA PRO A 147 12.98 9.95 -9.97
C PRO A 147 13.67 8.59 -10.11
N ALA A 148 13.12 7.56 -9.47
CA ALA A 148 13.64 6.21 -9.54
C ALA A 148 12.56 5.12 -9.58
N TYR A 149 12.99 3.92 -9.96
CA TYR A 149 12.17 2.72 -10.00
C TYR A 149 12.93 1.54 -9.39
N GLY A 150 12.22 0.74 -8.58
CA GLY A 150 12.68 -0.57 -8.14
C GLY A 150 12.25 -1.64 -9.14
N TYR A 151 13.17 -2.52 -9.54
CA TYR A 151 12.90 -3.67 -10.40
C TYR A 151 13.26 -4.95 -9.65
N GLY A 152 12.34 -5.91 -9.64
CA GLY A 152 12.51 -7.21 -9.02
C GLY A 152 11.53 -8.24 -9.57
N ILE A 153 11.41 -9.36 -8.86
CA ILE A 153 10.56 -10.49 -9.23
C ILE A 153 9.41 -10.60 -8.23
N ARG A 154 8.19 -10.86 -8.70
CA ARG A 154 7.03 -11.12 -7.86
C ARG A 154 6.95 -12.62 -7.57
N TYR A 155 7.52 -13.06 -6.45
CA TYR A 155 7.53 -14.47 -6.07
C TYR A 155 6.15 -14.93 -5.59
N GLU A 156 5.74 -16.12 -6.03
CA GLU A 156 4.48 -16.74 -5.60
C GLU A 156 4.55 -17.20 -4.14
N TYR A 157 5.65 -17.87 -3.76
CA TYR A 157 5.79 -18.52 -2.44
C TYR A 157 6.91 -17.98 -1.55
N GLY A 158 7.50 -16.84 -1.94
CA GLY A 158 8.66 -16.28 -1.24
C GLY A 158 9.78 -17.28 -0.98
N LEU A 159 10.28 -17.33 0.25
CA LEU A 159 11.31 -18.27 0.68
C LEU A 159 10.70 -19.52 1.34
N PHE A 160 10.14 -19.38 2.55
CA PHE A 160 9.34 -20.41 3.22
C PHE A 160 8.63 -19.82 4.46
N TYR A 161 7.51 -20.43 4.83
CA TYR A 161 6.87 -20.27 6.14
C TYR A 161 7.47 -21.25 7.14
N GLN A 162 8.05 -20.72 8.22
CA GLN A 162 8.74 -21.49 9.25
C GLN A 162 7.77 -21.97 10.34
N GLN A 163 7.79 -23.26 10.63
CA GLN A 163 7.12 -23.84 11.79
C GLN A 163 8.12 -24.58 12.68
N LEU A 164 7.87 -24.59 13.99
CA LEU A 164 8.64 -25.41 14.94
C LEU A 164 7.78 -26.58 15.41
N ILE A 165 8.10 -27.79 14.94
CA ILE A 165 7.40 -29.02 15.32
C ILE A 165 8.39 -29.92 16.07
N ASN A 166 8.06 -30.24 17.32
CA ASN A 166 8.89 -31.07 18.21
C ASN A 166 10.34 -30.55 18.34
N GLY A 167 10.56 -29.24 18.31
CA GLY A 167 11.87 -28.60 18.42
C GLY A 167 12.66 -28.50 17.11
N TYR A 168 12.10 -28.93 15.97
CA TYR A 168 12.74 -28.86 14.66
C TYR A 168 12.03 -27.88 13.73
N GLN A 169 12.81 -27.24 12.86
CA GLN A 169 12.29 -26.41 11.78
C GLN A 169 11.62 -27.29 10.72
N VAL A 170 10.38 -26.92 10.38
CA VAL A 170 9.63 -27.47 9.25
C VAL A 170 9.27 -26.31 8.33
N GLU A 171 9.53 -26.48 7.04
CA GLU A 171 9.36 -25.47 6.01
C GLU A 171 8.12 -25.79 5.18
N SER A 172 7.32 -24.76 4.87
CA SER A 172 6.18 -24.87 3.97
C SER A 172 6.11 -23.65 3.05
N PRO A 173 5.41 -23.71 1.90
CA PRO A 173 5.31 -22.57 0.99
C PRO A 173 4.58 -21.39 1.64
N ASP A 174 5.15 -20.18 1.55
CA ASP A 174 4.52 -18.96 2.07
C ASP A 174 3.44 -18.47 1.09
N SER A 175 2.17 -18.60 1.46
CA SER A 175 1.03 -18.31 0.58
C SER A 175 0.48 -16.88 0.74
N TRP A 176 1.36 -15.88 0.89
CA TRP A 176 1.03 -14.45 1.12
C TRP A 176 0.09 -13.78 0.09
N GLN A 177 -0.25 -14.45 -1.01
CA GLN A 177 -1.17 -13.95 -2.05
C GLN A 177 -2.58 -14.53 -2.00
N ARG A 178 -2.88 -15.42 -1.04
CA ARG A 178 -4.19 -16.09 -0.94
C ARG A 178 -5.23 -15.28 -0.19
#